data_AF-A0A924XK86-F1
#
_entry.id   AF-A0A924XK86-F1
#
_cell.length_a   1.000
_cell.length_b   1.000
_cell.length_c   1.000
_cell.angle_alpha   90.00
_cell.angle_beta   90.00
_cell.angle_gamma   90.00
#
_symmetry.space_group_name_H-M   'P 1'
#
loop_
_entity.id
_entity.type
_entity.pdbx_description
1 polymer ?
#
loop_
_entity_poly.entity_id
_entity_poly.type
_entity_poly.pdbx_seq_one_letter_code
_entity_poly.pdbx_strand_id
1 'polypeptide(L)'
;KSNYSVNNDKVFTLGMSAGAAMSVIMGATYPDIFAGVGASAGLEFRAGDNAVTAVLAQETMGPDPNMQGEIAFRSMGSFARRMPTIVFHGTLDQTVRNTNGTQIIEQYAQTNDFIDDGVDNNSVDAIADQTILGTAPQSGGLTYTRTIYNDASGKPLMEKWFVDNMTHSWSGGSSAGSFTNPNGPSASFEMCRFFGVCTASAVTAAGVTIGGRVTLSTGKGVNNVTVRLEGGNSNAPRYVRTNAFGYYRFANVATGENYILSATHKRYNFEESTLTINLLGEIQDANFTALR
;
A
#
# COMPACT_ATOMS: atom_id res chain seq x y z
N LYS A 1 25.72 4.32 -16.65
CA LYS A 1 26.33 4.69 -15.34
C LYS A 1 27.58 5.58 -15.48
N SER A 2 28.23 5.66 -16.65
CA SER A 2 29.43 6.49 -16.85
C SER A 2 29.18 8.01 -16.84
N ASN A 3 27.94 8.45 -17.11
CA ASN A 3 27.60 9.87 -17.27
C ASN A 3 26.68 10.43 -16.17
N TYR A 4 26.23 9.58 -15.23
CA TYR A 4 25.29 9.97 -14.17
C TYR A 4 25.61 9.21 -12.87
N SER A 5 25.55 9.90 -11.72
CA SER A 5 25.68 9.28 -10.40
C SER A 5 24.46 8.41 -10.11
N VAL A 6 24.62 7.09 -10.23
CA VAL A 6 23.58 6.09 -9.93
C VAL A 6 23.99 5.32 -8.69
N ASN A 7 23.11 5.23 -7.70
CA ASN A 7 23.30 4.33 -6.58
C ASN A 7 22.98 2.90 -7.04
N ASN A 8 24.00 2.02 -7.05
CA ASN A 8 23.87 0.65 -7.52
C ASN A 8 22.95 -0.21 -6.66
N ASP A 9 22.76 0.14 -5.38
CA ASP A 9 21.89 -0.60 -4.46
C ASP A 9 20.41 -0.19 -4.61
N LYS A 10 20.12 0.83 -5.43
CA LYS A 10 18.79 1.40 -5.64
C LYS A 10 18.41 1.44 -7.12
N VAL A 11 18.61 0.32 -7.80
CA VAL A 11 18.22 0.12 -9.21
C VAL A 11 17.00 -0.80 -9.23
N PHE A 12 15.92 -0.38 -9.86
CA PHE A 12 14.64 -1.12 -9.88
C PHE A 12 14.18 -1.27 -11.32
N THR A 13 13.47 -2.36 -11.62
CA THR A 13 12.83 -2.58 -12.92
C THR A 13 11.32 -2.52 -12.74
N LEU A 14 10.67 -1.70 -13.57
CA LEU A 14 9.23 -1.47 -13.53
C LEU A 14 8.67 -1.59 -14.94
N GLY A 15 7.47 -2.15 -15.09
CA GLY A 15 6.83 -2.16 -16.39
C GLY A 15 5.34 -2.47 -16.34
N MET A 16 4.70 -2.33 -17.49
CA MET A 16 3.29 -2.65 -17.71
C MET A 16 3.15 -3.75 -18.77
N SER A 17 2.16 -4.64 -18.63
CA SER A 17 1.83 -5.65 -19.65
C SER A 17 3.05 -6.54 -19.93
N ALA A 18 3.46 -6.70 -21.20
CA ALA A 18 4.69 -7.38 -21.56
C ALA A 18 5.95 -6.79 -20.86
N GLY A 19 5.98 -5.48 -20.60
CA GLY A 19 7.05 -4.85 -19.82
C GLY A 19 7.04 -5.20 -18.33
N ALA A 20 5.86 -5.52 -17.78
CA ALA A 20 5.74 -6.03 -16.41
C ALA A 20 6.28 -7.46 -16.33
N ALA A 21 5.88 -8.33 -17.27
CA ALA A 21 6.45 -9.68 -17.38
C ALA A 21 7.97 -9.63 -17.58
N MET A 22 8.46 -8.70 -18.41
CA MET A 22 9.90 -8.49 -18.55
C MET A 22 10.56 -8.02 -17.25
N SER A 23 9.91 -7.15 -16.47
CA SER A 23 10.44 -6.73 -15.16
C SER A 23 10.58 -7.89 -14.18
N VAL A 24 9.60 -8.81 -14.17
CA VAL A 24 9.68 -10.05 -13.40
C VAL A 24 10.83 -10.95 -13.87
N ILE A 25 11.00 -11.12 -15.19
CA ILE A 25 12.14 -11.85 -15.78
C ILE A 25 13.47 -11.22 -15.35
N MET A 26 13.60 -9.90 -15.42
CA MET A 26 14.82 -9.19 -15.04
C MET A 26 15.13 -9.34 -13.54
N GLY A 27 14.12 -9.39 -12.68
CA GLY A 27 14.31 -9.69 -11.26
C GLY A 27 14.89 -11.08 -11.01
N ALA A 28 14.44 -12.10 -11.76
CA ALA A 28 14.94 -13.47 -11.62
C ALA A 28 16.31 -13.70 -12.27
N THR A 29 16.59 -13.02 -13.40
CA THR A 29 17.78 -13.29 -14.24
C THR A 29 18.93 -12.30 -14.05
N TYR A 30 18.66 -11.13 -13.49
CA TYR A 30 19.67 -10.10 -13.19
C TYR A 30 19.51 -9.53 -11.77
N PRO A 31 19.45 -10.40 -10.74
CA PRO A 31 19.28 -9.96 -9.34
C PRO A 31 20.51 -9.20 -8.81
N ASP A 32 21.67 -9.31 -9.47
CA ASP A 32 22.87 -8.50 -9.19
C ASP A 32 22.71 -7.03 -9.63
N ILE A 33 21.81 -6.75 -10.57
CA ILE A 33 21.54 -5.40 -11.09
C ILE A 33 20.33 -4.79 -10.42
N PHE A 34 19.23 -5.54 -10.28
CA PHE A 34 17.96 -5.00 -9.80
C PHE A 34 17.71 -5.37 -8.34
N ALA A 35 17.47 -4.35 -7.53
CA ALA A 35 17.19 -4.45 -6.11
C ALA A 35 15.70 -4.64 -5.78
N GLY A 36 14.81 -4.62 -6.78
CA GLY A 36 13.37 -4.81 -6.63
C GLY A 36 12.60 -4.71 -7.96
N VAL A 37 11.36 -5.22 -7.96
CA VAL A 37 10.52 -5.37 -9.14
C VAL A 37 9.16 -4.69 -8.97
N GLY A 38 8.77 -3.88 -9.93
CA GLY A 38 7.42 -3.34 -10.06
C GLY A 38 6.71 -3.89 -11.29
N ALA A 39 5.51 -4.44 -11.12
CA ALA A 39 4.75 -5.02 -12.22
C ALA A 39 3.33 -4.45 -12.26
N SER A 40 2.90 -3.96 -13.42
CA SER A 40 1.51 -3.53 -13.64
C SER A 40 0.86 -4.39 -14.72
N ALA A 41 -0.22 -5.10 -14.40
CA ALA A 41 -0.93 -5.97 -15.34
C ALA A 41 0.01 -6.96 -16.08
N GLY A 42 0.87 -7.64 -15.33
CA GLY A 42 1.93 -8.52 -15.85
C GLY A 42 1.65 -10.00 -15.70
N LEU A 43 2.70 -10.79 -15.92
CA LEU A 43 2.74 -12.23 -15.71
C LEU A 43 3.91 -12.59 -14.78
N GLU A 44 3.80 -13.72 -14.10
CA GLU A 44 4.88 -14.33 -13.35
C GLU A 44 6.04 -14.81 -14.25
N PHE A 45 7.15 -15.15 -13.62
CA PHE A 45 8.34 -15.66 -14.29
C PHE A 45 8.02 -16.93 -15.04
N ARG A 46 8.40 -16.98 -16.33
CA ARG A 46 8.15 -18.13 -17.21
C ARG A 46 6.68 -18.59 -17.30
N ALA A 47 5.74 -17.64 -17.16
CA ALA A 47 4.31 -17.92 -17.38
C ALA A 47 3.97 -18.53 -18.76
N GLY A 48 4.85 -18.36 -19.76
CA GLY A 48 4.78 -19.09 -21.02
C GLY A 48 6.16 -19.16 -21.70
N ASP A 49 6.50 -20.33 -22.25
CA ASP A 49 7.74 -20.56 -23.00
C ASP A 49 7.59 -20.25 -24.51
N ASN A 50 6.39 -19.88 -24.97
CA ASN A 50 6.10 -19.51 -26.35
C ASN A 50 4.87 -18.60 -26.44
N ALA A 51 4.60 -18.08 -27.64
CA ALA A 51 3.48 -17.16 -27.86
C ALA A 51 2.10 -17.74 -27.45
N VAL A 52 1.87 -19.03 -27.69
CA VAL A 52 0.57 -19.67 -27.37
C VAL A 52 0.36 -19.77 -25.87
N THR A 53 1.37 -20.27 -25.14
CA THR A 53 1.33 -20.37 -23.68
C THR A 53 1.30 -18.99 -23.01
N ALA A 54 1.98 -18.00 -23.58
CA ALA A 54 1.91 -16.63 -23.09
C ALA A 54 0.50 -16.05 -23.22
N VAL A 55 -0.17 -16.20 -24.37
CA VAL A 55 -1.56 -15.75 -24.56
C VAL A 55 -2.51 -16.49 -23.62
N LEU A 56 -2.34 -17.81 -23.44
CA LEU A 56 -3.15 -18.57 -22.50
C LEU A 56 -3.02 -18.04 -21.06
N ALA A 57 -1.78 -17.75 -20.63
CA ALA A 57 -1.53 -17.19 -19.31
C ALA A 57 -2.19 -15.82 -19.13
N GLN A 58 -2.11 -14.96 -20.15
CA GLN A 58 -2.75 -13.64 -20.16
C GLN A 58 -4.27 -13.75 -20.01
N GLU A 59 -4.92 -14.62 -20.79
CA GLU A 59 -6.38 -14.69 -20.88
C GLU A 59 -7.04 -15.48 -19.74
N THR A 60 -6.25 -16.30 -19.02
CA THR A 60 -6.72 -17.19 -17.96
C THR A 60 -5.90 -17.04 -16.68
N MET A 61 -4.85 -17.83 -16.54
CA MET A 61 -3.86 -17.81 -15.47
C MET A 61 -2.58 -18.47 -15.97
N GLY A 62 -1.43 -18.08 -15.42
CA GLY A 62 -0.16 -18.77 -15.62
C GLY A 62 -0.10 -20.15 -14.98
N PRO A 63 1.05 -20.84 -15.10
CA PRO A 63 1.34 -22.12 -14.44
C PRO A 63 1.31 -22.02 -12.90
N ASP A 64 1.81 -23.07 -12.24
CA ASP A 64 1.90 -23.09 -10.77
C ASP A 64 2.95 -22.08 -10.28
N PRO A 65 2.55 -21.04 -9.52
CA PRO A 65 3.45 -20.00 -9.04
C PRO A 65 4.54 -20.53 -8.10
N ASN A 66 4.28 -21.60 -7.34
CA ASN A 66 5.31 -22.19 -6.46
C ASN A 66 6.42 -22.83 -7.30
N MET A 67 6.04 -23.56 -8.36
CA MET A 67 7.02 -24.09 -9.30
C MET A 67 7.79 -22.96 -10.00
N GLN A 68 7.11 -21.88 -10.42
CA GLN A 68 7.79 -20.76 -11.06
C GLN A 68 8.71 -20.01 -10.09
N GLY A 69 8.36 -19.93 -8.81
CA GLY A 69 9.18 -19.31 -7.77
C GLY A 69 10.47 -20.07 -7.51
N GLU A 70 10.41 -21.40 -7.45
CA GLU A 70 11.62 -22.24 -7.35
C GLU A 70 12.52 -22.06 -8.59
N ILE A 71 11.94 -22.07 -9.79
CA ILE A 71 12.71 -21.87 -11.03
C ILE A 71 13.33 -20.46 -11.06
N ALA A 72 12.61 -19.43 -10.61
CA ALA A 72 13.12 -18.06 -10.49
C ALA A 72 14.30 -18.00 -9.52
N PHE A 73 14.18 -18.59 -8.32
CA PHE A 73 15.27 -18.70 -7.35
C PHE A 73 16.50 -19.39 -7.94
N ARG A 74 16.32 -20.56 -8.59
CA ARG A 74 17.42 -21.28 -9.25
C ARG A 74 18.07 -20.43 -10.36
N SER A 75 17.28 -19.63 -11.08
CA SER A 75 17.77 -18.74 -12.14
C SER A 75 18.60 -17.58 -11.60
N MET A 76 18.36 -17.14 -10.36
CA MET A 76 19.17 -16.11 -9.70
C MET A 76 20.60 -16.60 -9.38
N GLY A 77 20.77 -17.91 -9.20
CA GLY A 77 22.09 -18.54 -8.99
C GLY A 77 22.85 -17.96 -7.80
N SER A 78 24.16 -17.72 -7.96
CA SER A 78 25.01 -17.15 -6.91
C SER A 78 24.71 -15.69 -6.56
N PHE A 79 23.82 -15.03 -7.32
CA PHE A 79 23.39 -13.67 -7.09
C PHE A 79 22.01 -13.59 -6.42
N ALA A 80 21.47 -14.73 -5.97
CA ALA A 80 20.22 -14.78 -5.24
C ALA A 80 20.22 -13.81 -4.06
N ARG A 81 19.20 -12.95 -4.02
CA ARG A 81 18.98 -11.94 -2.97
C ARG A 81 17.49 -11.70 -2.82
N ARG A 82 17.07 -11.28 -1.62
CA ARG A 82 15.67 -10.89 -1.38
C ARG A 82 15.24 -9.87 -2.43
N MET A 83 14.08 -10.10 -3.02
CA MET A 83 13.54 -9.33 -4.12
C MET A 83 12.21 -8.71 -3.68
N PRO A 84 12.21 -7.45 -3.21
CA PRO A 84 11.00 -6.70 -2.94
C PRO A 84 10.17 -6.51 -4.20
N THR A 85 8.88 -6.81 -4.13
CA THR A 85 7.99 -6.82 -5.29
C THR A 85 6.70 -6.05 -5.04
N ILE A 86 6.35 -5.14 -5.95
CA ILE A 86 5.08 -4.40 -5.90
C ILE A 86 4.29 -4.59 -7.19
N VAL A 87 3.02 -4.99 -7.07
CA VAL A 87 2.15 -5.35 -8.19
C VAL A 87 0.92 -4.45 -8.22
N PHE A 88 0.58 -3.92 -9.40
CA PHE A 88 -0.68 -3.22 -9.67
C PHE A 88 -1.49 -4.00 -10.71
N HIS A 89 -2.81 -4.12 -10.50
CA HIS A 89 -3.70 -4.75 -11.48
C HIS A 89 -5.09 -4.15 -11.43
N GLY A 90 -5.70 -3.94 -12.60
CA GLY A 90 -7.10 -3.52 -12.69
C GLY A 90 -8.06 -4.70 -12.52
N THR A 91 -9.15 -4.53 -11.79
CA THR A 91 -10.13 -5.61 -11.59
C THR A 91 -10.97 -5.93 -12.83
N LEU A 92 -11.00 -5.02 -13.82
CA LEU A 92 -11.64 -5.22 -15.12
C LEU A 92 -10.63 -5.40 -16.26
N ASP A 93 -9.41 -5.81 -15.94
CA ASP A 93 -8.43 -6.16 -16.95
C ASP A 93 -8.84 -7.44 -17.69
N GLN A 94 -9.17 -7.29 -18.98
CA GLN A 94 -9.54 -8.38 -19.88
C GLN A 94 -8.42 -8.77 -20.84
N THR A 95 -7.31 -8.03 -20.85
CA THR A 95 -6.13 -8.35 -21.67
C THR A 95 -5.20 -9.27 -20.91
N VAL A 96 -4.91 -8.94 -19.65
CA VAL A 96 -4.19 -9.82 -18.73
C VAL A 96 -5.06 -9.98 -17.49
N ARG A 97 -5.60 -11.16 -17.25
CA ARG A 97 -6.48 -11.41 -16.10
C ARG A 97 -5.78 -11.06 -14.80
N ASN A 98 -6.52 -10.44 -13.89
CA ASN A 98 -6.01 -10.01 -12.59
C ASN A 98 -5.51 -11.15 -11.68
N THR A 99 -5.94 -12.39 -11.95
CA THR A 99 -5.35 -13.62 -11.39
C THR A 99 -3.83 -13.66 -11.55
N ASN A 100 -3.29 -13.19 -12.68
CA ASN A 100 -1.85 -13.13 -12.91
C ASN A 100 -1.15 -12.15 -11.95
N GLY A 101 -1.80 -11.06 -11.54
CA GLY A 101 -1.26 -10.16 -10.53
C GLY A 101 -1.14 -10.82 -9.15
N THR A 102 -2.02 -11.75 -8.83
CA THR A 102 -1.91 -12.59 -7.64
C THR A 102 -0.79 -13.62 -7.79
N GLN A 103 -0.68 -14.29 -8.94
CA GLN A 103 0.40 -15.26 -9.21
C GLN A 103 1.80 -14.63 -9.12
N ILE A 104 1.99 -13.38 -9.55
CA ILE A 104 3.29 -12.70 -9.35
C ILE A 104 3.65 -12.62 -7.86
N ILE A 105 2.69 -12.34 -6.98
CA ILE A 105 2.92 -12.29 -5.53
C ILE A 105 3.22 -13.68 -4.99
N GLU A 106 2.45 -14.69 -5.37
CA GLU A 106 2.65 -16.08 -4.94
C GLU A 106 4.04 -16.59 -5.39
N GLN A 107 4.40 -16.34 -6.65
CA GLN A 107 5.70 -16.69 -7.21
C GLN A 107 6.85 -15.99 -6.48
N TYR A 108 6.74 -14.69 -6.17
CA TYR A 108 7.77 -13.99 -5.41
C TYR A 108 7.78 -14.35 -3.92
N ALA A 109 6.67 -14.77 -3.33
CA ALA A 109 6.66 -15.34 -2.00
C ALA A 109 7.54 -16.58 -1.96
N GLN A 110 7.28 -17.54 -2.86
CA GLN A 110 8.08 -18.76 -2.98
C GLN A 110 9.55 -18.47 -3.35
N THR A 111 9.79 -17.54 -4.29
CA THR A 111 11.15 -17.16 -4.69
C THR A 111 11.92 -16.62 -3.48
N ASN A 112 11.28 -15.75 -2.69
CA ASN A 112 11.89 -15.18 -1.51
C ASN A 112 12.03 -16.23 -0.39
N ASP A 113 11.10 -17.17 -0.24
CA ASP A 113 11.19 -18.27 0.74
C ASP A 113 12.47 -19.08 0.54
N PHE A 114 12.72 -19.56 -0.69
CA PHE A 114 13.97 -20.24 -1.02
C PHE A 114 15.22 -19.36 -0.84
N ILE A 115 15.12 -18.04 -1.00
CA ILE A 115 16.24 -17.14 -0.75
C ILE A 115 16.61 -17.07 0.74
N ASP A 116 15.66 -17.29 1.64
CA ASP A 116 15.90 -17.17 3.08
C ASP A 116 16.87 -18.24 3.57
N ASP A 117 16.59 -19.51 3.25
CA ASP A 117 17.35 -20.64 3.77
C ASP A 117 17.53 -21.81 2.76
N GLY A 118 17.01 -21.67 1.54
CA GLY A 118 17.11 -22.68 0.49
C GLY A 118 16.08 -23.80 0.55
N VAL A 119 15.08 -23.72 1.44
CA VAL A 119 14.00 -24.71 1.53
C VAL A 119 12.63 -24.08 1.38
N ASP A 120 11.64 -24.90 1.00
CA ASP A 120 10.24 -24.52 0.97
C ASP A 120 9.62 -24.78 2.35
N ASN A 121 9.49 -23.73 3.16
CA ASN A 121 8.96 -23.80 4.52
C ASN A 121 8.01 -22.67 4.89
N ASN A 122 7.67 -21.80 3.93
CA ASN A 122 6.82 -20.63 4.11
C ASN A 122 7.35 -19.64 5.18
N SER A 123 8.68 -19.48 5.28
CA SER A 123 9.31 -18.36 5.99
C SER A 123 8.92 -17.01 5.40
N VAL A 124 8.59 -17.00 4.11
CA VAL A 124 7.84 -15.93 3.42
C VAL A 124 6.69 -16.56 2.67
N ASP A 125 5.49 -16.01 2.86
CA ASP A 125 4.26 -16.49 2.26
C ASP A 125 3.50 -15.38 1.52
N ALA A 126 2.43 -15.78 0.84
CA ALA A 126 1.49 -14.89 0.17
C ALA A 126 0.20 -14.70 1.00
N ILE A 127 0.29 -14.83 2.34
CA ILE A 127 -0.80 -14.54 3.26
C ILE A 127 -0.70 -13.07 3.66
N ALA A 128 -1.82 -12.35 3.52
CA ALA A 128 -1.85 -10.93 3.80
C ALA A 128 -1.61 -10.63 5.29
N ASP A 129 -0.58 -9.86 5.60
CA ASP A 129 -0.41 -9.28 6.94
C ASP A 129 -1.35 -8.10 7.16
N GLN A 130 -1.57 -7.31 6.10
CA GLN A 130 -2.46 -6.16 6.14
C GLN A 130 -3.21 -6.01 4.81
N THR A 131 -4.47 -5.62 4.91
CA THR A 131 -5.28 -5.20 3.76
C THR A 131 -5.89 -3.83 4.06
N ILE A 132 -5.65 -2.89 3.16
CA ILE A 132 -6.08 -1.50 3.26
C ILE A 132 -6.97 -1.20 2.05
N LEU A 133 -8.16 -0.69 2.31
CA LEU A 133 -9.05 -0.14 1.30
C LEU A 133 -8.79 1.36 1.19
N GLY A 134 -8.77 1.90 -0.02
CA GLY A 134 -8.58 3.31 -0.25
C GLY A 134 -9.23 3.81 -1.53
N THR A 135 -9.15 5.12 -1.75
CA THR A 135 -9.63 5.79 -2.94
C THR A 135 -8.55 6.75 -3.44
N ALA A 136 -8.35 6.79 -4.75
CA ALA A 136 -7.41 7.74 -5.34
C ALA A 136 -7.86 9.19 -5.06
N PRO A 137 -6.95 10.11 -4.70
CA PRO A 137 -7.29 11.42 -4.13
C PRO A 137 -7.92 12.42 -5.11
N GLN A 138 -7.84 12.17 -6.42
CA GLN A 138 -8.43 13.01 -7.45
C GLN A 138 -9.96 12.90 -7.49
N SER A 139 -10.63 13.93 -7.99
CA SER A 139 -12.08 13.92 -8.17
C SER A 139 -12.50 12.76 -9.09
N GLY A 140 -13.38 11.89 -8.60
CA GLY A 140 -13.76 10.67 -9.33
C GLY A 140 -12.71 9.57 -9.30
N GLY A 141 -11.78 9.63 -8.33
CA GLY A 141 -10.76 8.62 -8.12
C GLY A 141 -11.35 7.22 -7.91
N LEU A 142 -10.70 6.22 -8.49
CA LEU A 142 -11.05 4.82 -8.34
C LEU A 142 -10.69 4.34 -6.93
N THR A 143 -11.52 3.44 -6.41
CA THR A 143 -11.20 2.69 -5.20
C THR A 143 -10.13 1.64 -5.50
N TYR A 144 -9.40 1.25 -4.46
CA TYR A 144 -8.39 0.22 -4.56
C TYR A 144 -8.28 -0.59 -3.26
N THR A 145 -7.76 -1.80 -3.40
CA THR A 145 -7.34 -2.66 -2.30
C THR A 145 -5.82 -2.81 -2.36
N ARG A 146 -5.14 -2.38 -1.29
CA ARG A 146 -3.71 -2.60 -1.08
C ARG A 146 -3.52 -3.73 -0.07
N THR A 147 -2.83 -4.78 -0.49
CA THR A 147 -2.44 -5.90 0.36
C THR A 147 -0.94 -5.86 0.58
N ILE A 148 -0.50 -6.02 1.82
CA ILE A 148 0.90 -5.95 2.24
C ILE A 148 1.32 -7.30 2.82
N TYR A 149 2.51 -7.74 2.43
CA TYR A 149 3.17 -8.96 2.87
C TYR A 149 4.54 -8.57 3.43
N ASN A 150 4.79 -8.87 4.70
CA ASN A 150 5.97 -8.47 5.43
C ASN A 150 7.02 -9.58 5.44
N ASP A 151 8.28 -9.18 5.64
CA ASP A 151 9.33 -10.11 6.07
C ASP A 151 9.19 -10.45 7.56
N ALA A 152 10.03 -11.38 8.04
CA ALA A 152 10.10 -11.76 9.45
C ALA A 152 10.45 -10.61 10.41
N SER A 153 10.94 -9.47 9.91
CA SER A 153 11.21 -8.25 10.69
C SER A 153 10.01 -7.29 10.76
N GLY A 154 8.89 -7.63 10.12
CA GLY A 154 7.68 -6.82 10.04
C GLY A 154 7.77 -5.68 9.03
N LYS A 155 8.72 -5.72 8.09
CA LYS A 155 8.84 -4.73 7.02
C LYS A 155 8.16 -5.21 5.74
N PRO A 156 7.45 -4.34 5.00
CA PRO A 156 6.87 -4.72 3.71
C PRO A 156 7.92 -5.26 2.75
N LEU A 157 7.77 -6.53 2.35
CA LEU A 157 8.58 -7.20 1.34
C LEU A 157 7.83 -7.29 0.01
N MET A 158 6.50 -7.42 0.04
CA MET A 158 5.69 -7.38 -1.16
C MET A 158 4.43 -6.54 -0.96
N GLU A 159 3.95 -5.90 -2.02
CA GLU A 159 2.67 -5.19 -2.04
C GLU A 159 1.85 -5.54 -3.28
N LYS A 160 0.54 -5.74 -3.12
CA LYS A 160 -0.41 -5.94 -4.21
C LYS A 160 -1.48 -4.87 -4.19
N TRP A 161 -1.74 -4.26 -5.32
CA TRP A 161 -2.69 -3.18 -5.49
C TRP A 161 -3.70 -3.55 -6.57
N PHE A 162 -4.92 -3.86 -6.15
CA PHE A 162 -6.05 -4.04 -7.07
C PHE A 162 -6.86 -2.76 -7.16
N VAL A 163 -7.02 -2.24 -8.37
CA VAL A 163 -7.72 -0.98 -8.62
C VAL A 163 -9.07 -1.29 -9.23
N ASP A 164 -10.12 -0.90 -8.53
CA ASP A 164 -11.48 -1.26 -8.88
C ASP A 164 -11.90 -0.55 -10.16
N ASN A 165 -12.58 -1.29 -11.04
CA ASN A 165 -13.07 -0.81 -12.33
C ASN A 165 -11.99 -0.36 -13.31
N MET A 166 -10.71 -0.52 -12.97
CA MET A 166 -9.61 -0.24 -13.88
C MET A 166 -9.44 -1.40 -14.87
N THR A 167 -9.31 -1.07 -16.16
CA THR A 167 -9.02 -2.03 -17.24
C THR A 167 -7.50 -2.17 -17.43
N HIS A 168 -7.04 -2.73 -18.57
CA HIS A 168 -5.63 -2.89 -18.91
C HIS A 168 -4.91 -1.54 -19.10
N SER A 169 -4.50 -0.93 -17.99
CA SER A 169 -3.95 0.43 -17.96
C SER A 169 -2.99 0.60 -16.78
N TRP A 170 -2.04 1.51 -16.93
CA TRP A 170 -1.18 1.96 -15.86
C TRP A 170 -2.00 2.81 -14.88
N SER A 171 -1.98 2.47 -13.60
CA SER A 171 -2.76 3.20 -12.59
C SER A 171 -2.20 4.60 -12.33
N GLY A 172 -3.07 5.61 -12.38
CA GLY A 172 -2.69 7.02 -12.37
C GLY A 172 -2.05 7.44 -13.69
N GLY A 173 -0.98 8.23 -13.62
CA GLY A 173 -0.29 8.75 -14.79
C GLY A 173 -0.99 9.95 -15.45
N SER A 174 -0.44 10.40 -16.57
CA SER A 174 -0.95 11.57 -17.30
C SER A 174 -2.06 11.17 -18.27
N SER A 175 -3.13 11.97 -18.34
CA SER A 175 -4.21 11.81 -19.33
C SER A 175 -3.73 11.90 -20.79
N ALA A 176 -2.51 12.37 -21.04
CA ALA A 176 -1.89 12.34 -22.37
C ALA A 176 -1.41 10.93 -22.78
N GLY A 177 -1.28 9.98 -21.84
CA GLY A 177 -0.84 8.62 -22.11
C GLY A 177 -1.99 7.69 -22.51
N SER A 178 -1.85 7.00 -23.64
CA SER A 178 -2.91 6.15 -24.22
C SER A 178 -3.26 4.89 -23.42
N PHE A 179 -2.37 4.43 -22.53
CA PHE A 179 -2.56 3.25 -21.67
C PHE A 179 -2.47 3.60 -20.18
N THR A 180 -2.95 4.78 -19.81
CA THR A 180 -3.01 5.23 -18.42
C THR A 180 -4.44 5.38 -17.97
N ASN A 181 -4.69 5.19 -16.68
CA ASN A 181 -5.95 5.54 -16.06
C ASN A 181 -5.70 6.61 -15.00
N PRO A 182 -5.82 7.91 -15.35
CA PRO A 182 -5.53 9.02 -14.45
C PRO A 182 -6.41 9.05 -13.20
N ASN A 183 -7.49 8.26 -13.14
CA ASN A 183 -8.37 8.16 -11.97
C ASN A 183 -7.91 7.07 -10.99
N GLY A 184 -6.93 6.24 -11.32
CA GLY A 184 -6.34 5.29 -10.38
C GLY A 184 -5.33 5.91 -9.40
N PRO A 185 -4.97 5.23 -8.29
CA PRO A 185 -3.84 5.62 -7.45
C PRO A 185 -2.54 5.66 -8.29
N SER A 186 -1.60 6.53 -7.94
CA SER A 186 -0.37 6.70 -8.73
C SER A 186 0.58 5.51 -8.53
N ALA A 187 0.55 4.53 -9.44
CA ALA A 187 1.43 3.36 -9.39
C ALA A 187 2.91 3.76 -9.38
N SER A 188 3.30 4.74 -10.20
CA SER A 188 4.68 5.23 -10.24
C SER A 188 5.14 5.78 -8.89
N PHE A 189 4.29 6.55 -8.21
CA PHE A 189 4.61 7.11 -6.89
C PHE A 189 4.65 6.02 -5.83
N GLU A 190 3.67 5.11 -5.82
CA GLU A 190 3.61 4.01 -4.84
C GLU A 190 4.78 3.03 -4.99
N MET A 191 5.18 2.70 -6.23
CA MET A 191 6.39 1.92 -6.49
C MET A 191 7.62 2.64 -5.95
N CYS A 192 7.76 3.93 -6.22
CA CYS A 192 8.88 4.70 -5.70
C CYS A 192 8.88 4.83 -4.17
N ARG A 193 7.70 4.93 -3.52
CA ARG A 193 7.54 4.91 -2.07
C ARG A 193 7.98 3.57 -1.50
N PHE A 194 7.46 2.48 -2.06
CA PHE A 194 7.76 1.12 -1.63
C PHE A 194 9.27 0.84 -1.66
N PHE A 195 9.97 1.29 -2.71
CA PHE A 195 11.42 1.13 -2.82
C PHE A 195 12.25 2.18 -2.05
N GLY A 196 11.61 3.12 -1.34
CA GLY A 196 12.31 4.16 -0.59
C GLY A 196 13.15 5.09 -1.47
N VAL A 197 12.70 5.35 -2.70
CA VAL A 197 13.31 6.32 -3.64
C VAL A 197 12.47 7.59 -3.77
N CYS A 198 11.16 7.52 -3.55
CA CYS A 198 10.34 8.69 -3.29
C CYS A 198 9.92 8.67 -1.82
N THR A 199 10.18 9.77 -1.12
CA THR A 199 9.42 10.06 0.09
C THR A 199 8.06 10.54 -0.37
N ALA A 200 6.99 9.98 0.19
CA ALA A 200 5.73 10.70 0.15
C ALA A 200 5.99 12.06 0.79
N SER A 201 5.93 13.14 0.00
CA SER A 201 5.62 14.44 0.57
C SER A 201 4.37 14.20 1.40
N ALA A 202 4.44 14.40 2.71
CA ALA A 202 3.29 14.30 3.59
C ALA A 202 2.12 14.93 2.85
N VAL A 203 1.10 14.13 2.53
CA VAL A 203 0.07 14.51 1.58
C VAL A 203 -0.52 15.84 2.07
N THR A 204 -0.17 16.95 1.43
CA THR A 204 -0.83 18.24 1.66
C THR A 204 -2.11 18.25 0.84
N ALA A 205 -2.95 17.22 0.98
CA ALA A 205 -4.37 17.51 1.01
C ALA A 205 -4.52 18.53 2.15
N ALA A 206 -5.17 19.66 1.90
CA ALA A 206 -5.46 20.62 2.97
C ALA A 206 -6.18 19.83 4.07
N GLY A 207 -5.44 19.42 5.10
CA GLY A 207 -5.96 18.39 5.99
C GLY A 207 -7.16 18.96 6.71
N VAL A 208 -8.21 18.16 6.83
CA VAL A 208 -9.46 18.61 7.42
C VAL A 208 -9.30 18.76 8.93
N THR A 209 -10.26 19.44 9.54
CA THR A 209 -10.31 19.61 10.98
C THR A 209 -11.13 18.46 11.60
N ILE A 210 -10.60 17.86 12.68
CA ILE A 210 -11.41 17.13 13.66
C ILE A 210 -11.51 17.98 14.91
N GLY A 211 -12.71 18.37 15.30
CA GLY A 211 -12.98 19.15 16.49
C GLY A 211 -14.22 18.66 17.21
N GLY A 212 -14.34 19.11 18.44
CA GLY A 212 -15.47 18.77 19.30
C GLY A 212 -15.37 19.49 20.62
N ARG A 213 -16.28 19.12 21.52
CA ARG A 213 -16.41 19.70 22.84
C ARG A 213 -16.51 18.61 23.89
N VAL A 214 -15.87 18.83 25.03
CA VAL A 214 -15.99 17.98 26.21
C VAL A 214 -16.84 18.69 27.26
N THR A 215 -17.96 18.09 27.65
CA THR A 215 -18.95 18.70 28.55
C THR A 215 -19.37 17.75 29.67
N LEU A 216 -19.80 18.30 30.80
CA LEU A 216 -20.60 17.55 31.78
C LEU A 216 -22.01 17.32 31.24
N SER A 217 -22.78 16.41 31.84
CA SER A 217 -24.22 16.21 31.54
C SER A 217 -25.06 17.48 31.66
N THR A 218 -24.59 18.49 32.38
CA THR A 218 -25.21 19.83 32.50
C THR A 218 -24.91 20.77 31.32
N GLY A 219 -24.12 20.34 30.33
CA GLY A 219 -23.69 21.16 29.19
C GLY A 219 -22.52 22.11 29.49
N LYS A 220 -22.02 22.13 30.73
CA LYS A 220 -20.84 22.92 31.12
C LYS A 220 -19.57 22.29 30.52
N GLY A 221 -18.76 23.11 29.86
CA GLY A 221 -17.47 22.69 29.30
C GLY A 221 -16.46 22.26 30.36
N VAL A 222 -15.69 21.22 30.05
CA VAL A 222 -14.63 20.70 30.92
C VAL A 222 -13.27 21.13 30.35
N ASN A 223 -12.57 21.95 31.11
CA ASN A 223 -11.24 22.45 30.76
C ASN A 223 -10.15 21.38 30.97
N ASN A 224 -9.07 21.46 30.20
CA ASN A 224 -7.83 20.72 30.39
C ASN A 224 -7.96 19.20 30.24
N VAL A 225 -8.99 18.73 29.54
CA VAL A 225 -9.12 17.34 29.11
C VAL A 225 -8.11 17.09 28.01
N THR A 226 -7.29 16.05 28.16
CA THR A 226 -6.34 15.65 27.12
C THR A 226 -7.06 14.77 26.13
N VAL A 227 -7.18 15.24 24.89
CA VAL A 227 -7.71 14.48 23.77
C VAL A 227 -6.54 13.99 22.94
N ARG A 228 -6.48 12.67 22.71
CA ARG A 228 -5.49 11.98 21.90
C ARG A 228 -6.14 11.59 20.58
N LEU A 229 -5.44 11.77 19.47
CA LEU A 229 -5.81 11.31 18.13
C LEU A 229 -4.76 10.31 17.66
N GLU A 230 -5.18 9.09 17.34
CA GLU A 230 -4.34 8.01 16.81
C GLU A 230 -5.00 7.42 15.55
N GLY A 231 -4.22 6.86 14.63
CA GLY A 231 -4.72 6.27 13.39
C GLY A 231 -4.31 7.02 12.13
N GLY A 232 -4.86 6.57 11.00
CA GLY A 232 -4.36 6.86 9.66
C GLY A 232 -2.92 6.34 9.43
N ASN A 233 -2.29 6.82 8.35
CA ASN A 233 -0.89 6.48 8.01
C ASN A 233 0.17 7.10 8.96
N SER A 234 -0.24 7.65 10.11
CA SER A 234 0.66 8.27 11.10
C SER A 234 1.03 7.28 12.19
N ASN A 235 2.33 6.97 12.32
CA ASN A 235 2.84 6.12 13.41
C ASN A 235 2.93 6.84 14.78
N ALA A 236 2.60 8.13 14.85
CA ALA A 236 2.69 8.91 16.08
C ALA A 236 1.32 9.52 16.47
N PRO A 237 0.87 9.32 17.73
CA PRO A 237 -0.37 9.94 18.22
C PRO A 237 -0.19 11.45 18.45
N ARG A 238 -1.26 12.21 18.22
CA ARG A 238 -1.31 13.65 18.44
C ARG A 238 -2.13 13.97 19.68
N TYR A 239 -1.79 15.04 20.38
CA TYR A 239 -2.46 15.44 21.63
C TYR A 239 -2.85 16.91 21.61
N VAL A 240 -4.06 17.20 22.07
CA VAL A 240 -4.53 18.56 22.35
C VAL A 240 -5.24 18.60 23.70
N ARG A 241 -5.38 19.80 24.26
CA ARG A 241 -6.17 20.01 25.47
C ARG A 241 -7.37 20.87 25.20
N THR A 242 -8.48 20.56 25.87
CA THR A 242 -9.67 21.40 25.81
C THR A 242 -9.42 22.76 26.45
N ASN A 243 -10.03 23.81 25.89
CA ASN A 243 -10.00 25.15 26.47
C ASN A 243 -11.00 25.29 27.65
N ALA A 244 -11.09 26.49 28.24
CA ALA A 244 -11.99 26.79 29.36
C ALA A 244 -13.48 26.48 29.09
N PHE A 245 -13.90 26.49 27.81
CA PHE A 245 -15.26 26.17 27.38
C PHE A 245 -15.42 24.73 26.91
N GLY A 246 -14.39 23.89 26.99
CA GLY A 246 -14.41 22.48 26.63
C GLY A 246 -14.06 22.16 25.18
N TYR A 247 -13.73 23.15 24.34
CA TYR A 247 -13.45 22.90 22.91
C TYR A 247 -12.03 22.39 22.68
N TYR A 248 -11.87 21.49 21.71
CA TYR A 248 -10.59 21.02 21.21
C TYR A 248 -10.60 20.92 19.67
N ARG A 249 -9.41 20.90 19.06
CA ARG A 249 -9.25 20.86 17.61
C ARG A 249 -7.94 20.22 17.18
N PHE A 250 -8.01 19.27 16.24
CA PHE A 250 -6.90 18.80 15.43
C PHE A 250 -7.04 19.36 14.02
N ALA A 251 -6.06 20.18 13.60
CA ALA A 251 -5.97 20.65 12.22
C ALA A 251 -5.10 19.72 11.38
N ASN A 252 -5.19 19.82 10.05
CA ASN A 252 -4.36 19.07 9.12
C ASN A 252 -4.44 17.55 9.36
N VAL A 253 -5.65 17.00 9.47
CA VAL A 253 -5.87 15.55 9.59
C VAL A 253 -6.16 14.98 8.20
N ALA A 254 -5.51 13.88 7.83
CA ALA A 254 -5.66 13.29 6.50
C ALA A 254 -7.04 12.60 6.35
N THR A 255 -7.76 12.90 5.28
CA THR A 255 -9.05 12.28 4.93
C THR A 255 -8.88 10.90 4.32
N GLY A 256 -9.93 10.08 4.33
CA GLY A 256 -9.96 8.73 3.78
C GLY A 256 -9.43 7.65 4.74
N GLU A 257 -9.18 8.03 6.00
CA GLU A 257 -8.53 7.20 7.00
C GLU A 257 -9.44 7.02 8.24
N ASN A 258 -9.20 5.95 9.01
CA ASN A 258 -9.84 5.74 10.30
C ASN A 258 -8.97 6.26 11.45
N TYR A 259 -9.60 6.98 12.37
CA TYR A 259 -8.96 7.54 13.56
C TYR A 259 -9.68 7.11 14.83
N ILE A 260 -8.91 7.02 15.92
CA ILE A 260 -9.40 6.84 17.27
C ILE A 260 -9.09 8.12 18.04
N LEU A 261 -10.13 8.75 18.57
CA LEU A 261 -10.01 9.80 19.57
C LEU A 261 -10.12 9.19 20.96
N SER A 262 -9.34 9.66 21.93
CA SER A 262 -9.47 9.27 23.33
C SER A 262 -9.40 10.47 24.25
N ALA A 263 -10.35 10.59 25.17
CA ALA A 263 -10.40 11.65 26.18
C ALA A 263 -9.91 11.14 27.54
N THR A 264 -8.98 11.88 28.15
CA THR A 264 -8.43 11.55 29.48
C THR A 264 -8.34 12.79 30.37
N HIS A 265 -8.65 12.62 31.66
CA HIS A 265 -8.57 13.68 32.65
C HIS A 265 -8.31 13.11 34.05
N LYS A 266 -7.62 13.86 34.91
CA LYS A 266 -7.25 13.39 36.26
C LYS A 266 -8.41 13.32 37.26
N ARG A 267 -9.52 14.00 36.98
CA ARG A 267 -10.64 14.23 37.92
C ARG A 267 -12.01 13.87 37.35
N TYR A 268 -12.07 13.48 36.08
CA TYR A 268 -13.32 13.17 35.40
C TYR A 268 -13.13 11.85 34.67
N ASN A 269 -14.12 10.97 34.79
CA ASN A 269 -14.30 9.83 33.91
C ASN A 269 -15.13 10.27 32.70
N PHE A 270 -15.34 9.38 31.74
CA PHE A 270 -16.12 9.67 30.54
C PHE A 270 -17.13 8.54 30.31
N GLU A 271 -18.34 8.90 29.87
CA GLU A 271 -19.36 7.91 29.46
C GLU A 271 -18.80 7.01 28.36
N GLU A 272 -18.24 7.65 27.33
CA GLU A 272 -17.40 7.01 26.32
C GLU A 272 -16.05 7.72 26.34
N SER A 273 -14.99 6.98 26.66
CA SER A 273 -13.63 7.55 26.69
C SER A 273 -12.95 7.55 25.32
N THR A 274 -13.54 6.87 24.34
CA THR A 274 -12.99 6.69 22.98
C THR A 274 -14.06 6.83 21.91
N LEU A 275 -13.72 7.46 20.79
CA LEU A 275 -14.55 7.55 19.59
C LEU A 275 -13.77 7.06 18.37
N THR A 276 -14.38 6.24 17.53
CA THR A 276 -13.80 5.84 16.24
C THR A 276 -14.43 6.67 15.13
N ILE A 277 -13.60 7.30 14.32
CA ILE A 277 -13.99 8.23 13.26
C ILE A 277 -13.46 7.72 11.93
N ASN A 278 -14.35 7.50 10.96
CA ASN A 278 -13.99 7.41 9.56
C ASN A 278 -14.01 8.85 8.98
N LEU A 279 -12.84 9.37 8.62
CA LEU A 279 -12.72 10.79 8.30
C LEU A 279 -12.85 11.05 6.80
N LEU A 280 -14.04 11.44 6.35
CA LEU A 280 -14.29 11.80 4.95
C LEU A 280 -14.34 13.32 4.71
N GLY A 281 -14.36 14.14 5.77
CA GLY A 281 -14.49 15.60 5.70
C GLY A 281 -14.27 16.27 7.07
N GLU A 282 -14.57 17.57 7.19
CA GLU A 282 -14.47 18.26 8.49
C GLU A 282 -15.49 17.73 9.50
N ILE A 283 -15.05 17.55 10.75
CA ILE A 283 -15.89 17.15 11.88
C ILE A 283 -15.74 18.19 12.97
N GLN A 284 -16.85 18.66 13.53
CA GLN A 284 -16.87 19.69 14.59
C GLN A 284 -17.59 19.23 15.87
N ASP A 285 -18.16 18.04 15.85
CA ASP A 285 -19.07 17.50 16.84
C ASP A 285 -18.61 16.14 17.41
N ALA A 286 -17.32 15.85 17.35
CA ALA A 286 -16.70 14.71 18.03
C ALA A 286 -16.68 14.94 19.56
N ASN A 287 -17.83 14.84 20.22
CA ASN A 287 -18.00 15.29 21.59
C ASN A 287 -17.78 14.17 22.62
N PHE A 288 -17.32 14.55 23.81
CA PHE A 288 -17.21 13.64 24.95
C PHE A 288 -18.06 14.15 26.12
N THR A 289 -18.74 13.24 26.81
CA THR A 289 -19.45 13.54 28.05
C THR A 289 -18.62 13.09 29.26
N ALA A 290 -18.23 14.04 30.10
CA ALA A 290 -17.47 13.78 31.31
C ALA A 290 -18.39 13.51 32.51
N LEU A 291 -18.05 12.49 33.27
CA LEU A 291 -18.67 12.11 34.54
C LEU A 291 -17.73 12.50 35.68
N ARG A 292 -18.31 13.05 36.75
CA ARG A 292 -17.54 13.42 37.95
C ARG A 292 -17.31 12.22 38.86
#